data_AF-A0A2U1VA16-F1
#
_entry.id   AF-A0A2U1VA16-F1
#
_cell.length_a   1.000
_cell.length_b   1.000
_cell.length_c   1.000
_cell.angle_alpha   90.00
_cell.angle_beta   90.00
_cell.angle_gamma   90.00
#
_symmetry.space_group_name_H-M   'P 1'
#
loop_
_entity.id
_entity.type
_entity.pdbx_description
1 polymer ?
#
loop_
_entity_poly.entity_id
_entity_poly.type
_entity_poly.pdbx_seq_one_letter_code
_entity_poly.pdbx_strand_id
1 'polypeptide(L)'
;MDEAKQRTIASKGGQSVPAAKRSFAQDPALAAEAGRKGGQAVQAADRSFSRDRTLAAQAGRKGGQATHGRTQQKSPPSDET
;
A
#
# COMPACT_ATOMS: atom_id res chain seq x y z
N MET A 1 -19.50 5.99 22.77
CA MET A 1 -18.17 5.34 22.57
C MET A 1 -17.20 6.44 22.16
N ASP A 2 -16.02 6.49 22.78
CA ASP A 2 -15.00 7.49 22.48
C ASP A 2 -14.24 7.08 21.20
N GLU A 3 -14.10 7.99 20.23
CA GLU A 3 -13.39 7.74 18.97
C GLU A 3 -11.94 7.30 19.19
N ALA A 4 -11.30 7.84 20.23
CA ALA A 4 -9.93 7.46 20.60
C ALA A 4 -9.85 5.99 21.02
N LYS A 5 -10.85 5.51 21.78
CA LYS A 5 -10.96 4.08 22.15
C LYS A 5 -11.19 3.22 20.90
N GLN A 6 -12.05 3.64 19.98
CA GLN A 6 -12.32 2.88 18.75
C GLN A 6 -11.08 2.74 17.87
N ARG A 7 -10.33 3.84 17.65
CA ARG A 7 -9.06 3.80 16.90
C ARG A 7 -8.03 2.91 17.55
N THR A 8 -7.93 2.95 18.88
CA THR A 8 -6.99 2.12 19.63
C THR A 8 -7.32 0.63 19.47
N ILE A 9 -8.60 0.26 19.53
CA ILE A 9 -9.06 -1.13 19.33
C ILE A 9 -8.78 -1.58 17.89
N ALA A 10 -9.12 -0.76 16.89
CA ALA A 10 -8.87 -1.07 15.48
C ALA A 10 -7.37 -1.22 15.18
N SER A 11 -6.53 -0.33 15.71
CA SER A 11 -5.07 -0.40 15.55
C SER A 11 -4.49 -1.65 16.20
N LYS A 12 -4.93 -2.00 17.41
CA LYS A 12 -4.48 -3.21 18.11
C LYS A 12 -4.86 -4.48 17.34
N GLY A 13 -6.09 -4.57 16.84
CA GLY A 13 -6.54 -5.73 16.05
C GLY A 13 -5.68 -6.00 14.82
N GLY A 14 -5.31 -4.96 14.07
CA GLY A 14 -4.44 -5.09 12.90
C GLY A 14 -2.97 -5.37 13.24
N GLN A 15 -2.49 -4.90 14.40
CA GLN A 15 -1.13 -5.15 14.87
C GLN A 15 -0.92 -6.56 15.41
N SER A 16 -1.96 -7.18 16.00
CA SER A 16 -1.91 -8.54 16.54
C SER A 16 -1.58 -9.62 15.51
N VAL A 17 -1.80 -9.35 14.21
CA VAL A 17 -1.44 -10.26 13.13
C VAL A 17 -0.04 -9.94 12.61
N PRO A 18 0.91 -10.91 12.60
CA PRO A 18 2.23 -10.72 12.02
C PRO A 18 2.14 -10.20 10.59
N ALA A 19 3.04 -9.31 10.18
CA ALA A 19 2.96 -8.65 8.87
C ALA A 19 2.77 -9.64 7.70
N ALA A 20 3.48 -10.77 7.71
CA ALA A 20 3.40 -11.81 6.69
C ALA A 20 2.06 -12.57 6.63
N LYS A 21 1.25 -12.51 7.70
CA LYS A 21 -0.06 -13.17 7.80
C LYS A 21 -1.24 -12.21 7.62
N ARG A 22 -0.99 -10.93 7.37
CA ARG A 22 -2.06 -9.94 7.13
C ARG A 22 -2.64 -10.14 5.75
N SER A 23 -3.96 -10.06 5.62
CA SER A 23 -4.68 -10.27 4.34
C SER A 23 -4.13 -9.38 3.21
N PHE A 24 -3.86 -8.11 3.48
CA PHE A 24 -3.29 -7.17 2.49
C PHE A 24 -1.82 -7.45 2.13
N ALA A 25 -1.07 -8.15 2.97
CA ALA A 25 0.30 -8.54 2.68
C ALA A 25 0.36 -9.84 1.85
N GLN A 26 -0.64 -10.71 2.03
CA GLN A 26 -0.77 -11.97 1.29
C GLN A 26 -1.36 -11.77 -0.10
N ASP A 27 -2.32 -10.85 -0.22
CA ASP A 27 -3.00 -10.53 -1.48
C ASP A 27 -2.82 -9.05 -1.85
N PRO A 28 -1.85 -8.74 -2.74
CA PRO A 28 -1.65 -7.39 -3.26
C PRO A 28 -2.84 -6.85 -4.05
N ALA A 29 -3.63 -7.71 -4.71
CA ALA A 29 -4.80 -7.30 -5.45
C ALA A 29 -5.88 -6.80 -4.48
N LEU A 30 -6.16 -7.57 -3.41
CA LEU A 30 -7.06 -7.15 -2.33
C LEU A 30 -6.64 -5.80 -1.72
N ALA A 31 -5.33 -5.62 -1.47
CA ALA A 31 -4.80 -4.37 -0.95
C ALA A 31 -5.04 -3.20 -1.92
N ALA A 32 -4.80 -3.41 -3.22
CA ALA A 32 -5.03 -2.41 -4.25
C ALA A 32 -6.52 -2.07 -4.40
N GLU A 33 -7.41 -3.06 -4.36
CA GLU A 33 -8.86 -2.86 -4.44
C GLU A 33 -9.40 -2.09 -3.23
N ALA A 34 -8.99 -2.48 -2.02
CA ALA A 34 -9.37 -1.80 -0.79
C ALA A 34 -8.87 -0.35 -0.80
N GLY A 35 -7.62 -0.12 -1.22
CA GLY A 35 -7.06 1.23 -1.40
C GLY A 35 -7.84 2.06 -2.42
N ARG A 36 -8.16 1.50 -3.58
CA ARG A 36 -8.95 2.16 -4.64
C ARG A 36 -10.33 2.55 -4.12
N LYS A 37 -11.05 1.62 -3.49
CA LYS A 37 -12.40 1.85 -2.96
C LYS A 37 -12.39 2.90 -1.84
N GLY A 38 -11.41 2.84 -0.94
CA GLY A 38 -11.24 3.85 0.11
C GLY A 38 -10.98 5.25 -0.44
N GLY A 39 -10.17 5.37 -1.49
CA GLY A 39 -9.91 6.64 -2.16
C GLY A 39 -11.10 7.19 -2.96
N GLN A 40 -11.97 6.31 -3.47
CA GLN A 40 -13.19 6.72 -4.19
C GLN A 40 -14.23 7.38 -3.29
N ALA A 41 -14.28 7.02 -2.00
CA ALA A 41 -15.19 7.64 -1.03
C ALA A 41 -14.88 9.13 -0.78
N VAL A 42 -13.69 9.59 -1.17
CA VAL A 42 -13.26 10.99 -1.06
C VAL A 42 -13.41 11.69 -2.41
N GLN A 43 -14.03 12.87 -2.40
CA GLN A 43 -14.13 13.75 -3.56
C GLN A 43 -12.74 14.01 -4.14
N ALA A 44 -12.63 14.07 -5.47
CA ALA A 44 -11.33 14.15 -6.14
C ALA A 44 -10.49 15.35 -5.68
N ALA A 45 -11.13 16.48 -5.37
CA ALA A 45 -10.50 17.69 -4.85
C ALA A 45 -9.98 17.56 -3.40
N ASP A 46 -10.62 16.71 -2.60
CA ASP A 46 -10.30 16.52 -1.18
C ASP A 46 -9.29 15.38 -0.93
N ARG A 47 -8.94 14.61 -1.96
CA ARG A 47 -7.94 13.54 -1.85
C ARG A 47 -6.58 14.11 -1.50
N SER A 48 -5.91 13.51 -0.51
CA SER A 48 -4.58 13.95 -0.05
C SER A 48 -3.55 14.05 -1.19
N PHE A 49 -3.58 13.12 -2.14
CA PHE A 49 -2.68 13.13 -3.30
C PHE A 49 -3.01 14.20 -4.36
N SER A 50 -4.26 14.66 -4.41
CA SER A 50 -4.66 15.79 -5.27
C SER A 50 -4.26 17.12 -4.64
N ARG A 51 -4.36 17.22 -3.31
CA ARG A 51 -4.01 18.43 -2.54
C ARG A 51 -2.51 18.63 -2.42
N ASP A 52 -1.74 17.54 -2.31
CA ASP A 52 -0.30 17.59 -2.16
C ASP A 52 0.40 16.70 -3.21
N ARG A 53 0.93 17.37 -4.24
CA ARG A 53 1.69 16.73 -5.31
C ARG A 53 3.00 16.11 -4.80
N THR A 54 3.62 16.70 -3.77
CA THR A 54 4.87 16.18 -3.21
C THR A 54 4.64 14.86 -2.49
N LEU A 55 3.57 14.77 -1.70
CA LEU A 55 3.10 13.53 -1.08
C LEU A 55 2.82 12.45 -2.13
N ALA A 56 2.11 12.80 -3.21
CA ALA A 56 1.82 11.87 -4.30
C ALA A 56 3.10 11.34 -4.96
N ALA A 57 4.07 12.22 -5.23
CA ALA A 57 5.35 11.84 -5.81
C ALA A 57 6.19 10.97 -4.86
N GLN A 58 6.20 11.26 -3.56
CA GLN A 58 6.89 10.42 -2.56
C GLN A 58 6.25 9.03 -2.46
N ALA A 59 4.92 8.95 -2.38
CA ALA A 59 4.19 7.69 -2.35
C ALA A 59 4.45 6.87 -3.63
N GLY A 60 4.40 7.52 -4.79
CA GLY A 60 4.70 6.89 -6.08
C GLY A 60 6.13 6.37 -6.16
N ARG A 61 7.13 7.15 -5.72
CA ARG A 61 8.53 6.70 -5.66
C ARG A 61 8.71 5.50 -4.75
N LYS A 62 8.13 5.52 -3.54
CA LYS A 62 8.21 4.40 -2.59
C LYS A 62 7.57 3.13 -3.17
N GLY A 63 6.40 3.27 -3.80
CA GLY A 63 5.72 2.16 -4.48
C GLY A 63 6.55 1.59 -5.63
N GLY A 64 7.14 2.47 -6.46
CA GLY A 64 8.04 2.08 -7.54
C GLY A 64 9.30 1.37 -7.03
N GLN A 65 9.94 1.85 -5.97
CA GLN A 65 11.12 1.19 -5.40
C GLN A 65 10.81 -0.24 -4.92
N ALA A 66 9.62 -0.48 -4.38
CA ALA A 66 9.18 -1.82 -3.97
C ALA A 66 9.02 -2.79 -5.15
N THR A 67 8.72 -2.30 -6.36
CA THR A 67 8.58 -3.12 -7.57
C THR A 67 9.90 -3.29 -8.33
N HIS A 68 10.72 -2.23 -8.40
CA HIS A 68 11.98 -2.23 -9.15
C HIS A 68 13.08 -3.06 -8.47
N GLY A 69 13.05 -3.21 -7.14
CA GLY A 69 13.97 -4.12 -6.44
C GLY A 69 13.74 -5.61 -6.74
N ARG A 70 12.55 -5.98 -7.27
CA ARG A 70 12.17 -7.38 -7.55
C ARG A 70 12.48 -7.81 -8.99
N THR A 71 12.67 -6.85 -9.90
CA THR A 71 12.96 -7.11 -11.33
C THR A 71 14.45 -7.31 -11.61
N GLN A 72 15.35 -6.81 -10.77
CA GLN A 72 16.80 -7.04 -10.94
C GLN A 72 17.28 -8.47 -10.60
N GLN A 73 16.42 -9.34 -10.06
CA GLN A 73 16.74 -10.74 -9.77
C GLN A 73 16.29 -11.75 -10.85
N LYS A 74 15.68 -11.30 -11.95
CA LYS A 74 15.35 -12.14 -13.11
C LYS A 74 16.02 -11.64 -14.38
N SER A 75 17.34 -11.63 -14.39
CA SER A 75 18.08 -11.71 -15.66
C SER A 75 18.00 -13.17 -16.13
N PRO A 76 17.48 -13.48 -17.33
CA PRO A 76 17.63 -14.82 -17.89
C PRO A 76 19.13 -15.12 -18.09
N PRO A 77 19.59 -16.37 -17.91
CA PRO A 77 20.95 -16.73 -18.29
C PRO A 77 21.10 -16.41 -19.78
N SER A 78 22.01 -15.51 -20.09
CA SER A 78 22.42 -15.24 -21.47
C SER A 78 22.95 -16.54 -22.06
N ASP A 79 22.24 -17.04 -23.08
CA ASP A 79 22.66 -18.18 -23.90
C ASP A 79 24.12 -17.99 -24.33
N GLU A 80 24.96 -18.97 -23.98
CA GLU A 80 26.31 -19.14 -24.50
C GLU A 80 26.19 -20.01 -25.76
N THR A 81 26.84 -19.55 -26.84
CA THR A 81 26.90 -20.11 -28.21
C THR A 81 27.13 -21.62 -28.31
#